data_AF-A0A3D5ZFB7-F1
#
_entry.id   AF-A0A3D5ZFB7-F1
#
_cell.length_a   1.000
_cell.length_b   1.000
_cell.length_c   1.000
_cell.angle_alpha   90.00
_cell.angle_beta   90.00
_cell.angle_gamma   90.00
#
_symmetry.space_group_name_H-M   'P 1'
#
loop_
_entity.id
_entity.type
_entity.pdbx_description
1 polymer ?
#
loop_
_entity_poly.entity_id
_entity_poly.type
_entity_poly.pdbx_seq_one_letter_code
_entity_poly.pdbx_strand_id
1 'polypeptide(L)'
;MERYNFKDELTPGVFRLLGRVLMPSFIMSLIFVVIIAGVGMVIVPDLSAEGEDFKTFLESAAEYESDELTGIMQEKIMNIFSLNMGSFIPLLILLVLGTFIFYNFSYNLSRNEVEKGNNSFAGALGNLFDKRILHYLVLSIIIGGLYQFLNYLVQMTGNAFILFIFAVTVGPVYYWFSLTYAAVGIGNMSFSEALSFTQSELTLGRVARVLGISILLSIALAVAGVIVGLLGILVANIPVVGVFLAAFMGVFLFAIFSVFILSGFTGLYYRYLPDAGLESEEQFIVTD
;
A
#
# COMPACT_ATOMS: atom_id res chain seq x y z
N MET A 1 24.57 0.40 14.38
CA MET A 1 23.84 0.23 13.11
C MET A 1 24.37 1.27 12.14
N GLU A 2 24.76 0.90 10.92
CA GLU A 2 25.07 1.88 9.88
C GLU A 2 23.84 2.74 9.60
N ARG A 3 24.00 4.07 9.62
CA ARG A 3 22.95 5.02 9.25
C ARG A 3 22.68 4.94 7.74
N TYR A 4 21.43 5.15 7.33
CA TYR A 4 21.06 5.18 5.92
C TYR A 4 21.76 6.36 5.22
N ASN A 5 22.53 6.10 4.15
CA ASN A 5 23.11 7.15 3.31
C ASN A 5 22.29 7.32 2.01
N PHE A 6 21.09 7.89 2.11
CA PHE A 6 20.23 8.10 0.92
C PHE A 6 20.79 9.13 -0.07
N LYS A 7 21.70 10.02 0.38
CA LYS A 7 22.37 11.02 -0.46
C LYS A 7 23.17 10.34 -1.57
N ASP A 8 23.90 9.29 -1.24
CA ASP A 8 24.70 8.54 -2.20
C ASP A 8 24.00 7.26 -2.68
N GLU A 9 23.40 6.49 -1.77
CA GLU A 9 22.90 5.13 -2.01
C GLU A 9 21.38 5.01 -1.89
N LEU A 10 20.64 5.62 -2.82
CA LEU A 10 19.16 5.56 -2.81
C LEU A 10 18.64 4.12 -2.92
N THR A 11 19.05 3.38 -3.96
CA THR A 11 18.51 2.04 -4.21
C THR A 11 18.83 1.05 -3.09
N PRO A 12 20.10 0.89 -2.63
CA PRO A 12 20.40 0.02 -1.49
C PRO A 12 19.69 0.46 -0.20
N GLY A 13 19.59 1.77 0.04
CA GLY A 13 18.86 2.32 1.19
C GLY A 13 17.38 1.95 1.18
N VAL A 14 16.71 2.03 0.02
CA VAL A 14 15.29 1.68 -0.14
C VAL A 14 15.05 0.19 0.12
N PHE A 15 15.89 -0.71 -0.41
CA PHE A 15 15.75 -2.15 -0.16
C PHE A 15 16.07 -2.53 1.30
N ARG A 16 17.05 -1.86 1.91
CA ARG A 16 17.36 -2.05 3.34
C ARG A 16 16.19 -1.62 4.22
N LEU A 17 15.57 -0.47 3.91
CA LEU A 17 14.41 0.03 4.63
C LEU A 17 13.19 -0.88 4.44
N LEU A 18 12.94 -1.34 3.20
CA LEU A 18 11.92 -2.36 2.90
C LEU A 18 12.09 -3.59 3.80
N GLY A 19 13.28 -4.17 3.86
CA GLY A 19 13.54 -5.37 4.65
C GLY A 19 13.32 -5.17 6.15
N ARG A 20 13.49 -3.95 6.67
CA ARG A 20 13.26 -3.60 8.07
C ARG A 20 11.80 -3.34 8.39
N VAL A 21 11.05 -2.74 7.47
CA VAL A 21 9.67 -2.28 7.71
C VAL A 21 8.62 -3.31 7.28
N LEU A 22 8.96 -4.20 6.34
CA LEU A 22 8.01 -5.13 5.72
C LEU A 22 7.26 -6.00 6.74
N MET A 23 7.96 -6.66 7.67
CA MET A 23 7.33 -7.62 8.56
C MET A 23 6.32 -6.96 9.53
N PRO A 24 6.66 -5.86 10.23
CA PRO A 24 5.67 -5.11 11.01
C PRO A 24 4.48 -4.62 10.17
N SER A 25 4.71 -4.10 8.97
CA SER A 25 3.64 -3.64 8.07
C SER A 25 2.74 -4.79 7.63
N PHE A 26 3.32 -5.95 7.30
CA PHE A 26 2.57 -7.14 6.91
C PHE A 26 1.67 -7.65 8.05
N ILE A 27 2.17 -7.69 9.28
CA ILE A 27 1.36 -8.02 10.47
C ILE A 27 0.19 -7.03 10.61
N MET A 28 0.43 -5.74 10.41
CA MET A 28 -0.62 -4.72 10.46
C MET A 28 -1.68 -4.93 9.37
N SER A 29 -1.28 -5.29 8.15
CA SER A 29 -2.21 -5.64 7.06
C SER A 29 -3.07 -6.85 7.43
N LEU A 30 -2.49 -7.89 8.01
CA LEU A 30 -3.23 -9.08 8.45
C LEU A 30 -4.27 -8.75 9.51
N ILE A 31 -3.91 -7.94 10.51
CA ILE A 31 -4.85 -7.47 11.54
C ILE A 31 -6.03 -6.74 10.90
N PHE A 32 -5.77 -5.86 9.92
CA PHE A 32 -6.82 -5.13 9.23
C PHE A 32 -7.73 -6.03 8.39
N VAL A 33 -7.17 -7.02 7.70
CA VAL A 33 -7.96 -7.98 6.93
C VAL A 33 -8.90 -8.76 7.84
N VAL A 34 -8.43 -9.18 9.02
CA VAL A 34 -9.27 -9.85 10.02
C VAL A 34 -10.38 -8.93 10.54
N ILE A 35 -10.07 -7.66 10.82
CA ILE A 35 -11.06 -6.67 11.25
C ILE A 35 -12.11 -6.45 10.16
N ILE A 36 -11.69 -6.25 8.90
CA ILE A 36 -12.59 -6.04 7.76
C ILE A 36 -13.47 -7.26 7.54
N ALA A 37 -12.90 -8.47 7.58
CA ALA A 37 -13.66 -9.71 7.45
C ALA A 37 -14.69 -9.85 8.58
N GLY A 38 -14.29 -9.63 9.83
CA GLY A 38 -15.19 -9.74 10.99
C GLY A 38 -16.30 -8.70 10.98
N VAL A 39 -15.98 -7.44 10.68
CA VAL A 39 -16.98 -6.36 10.56
C VAL A 39 -17.88 -6.58 9.34
N GLY A 40 -17.32 -7.08 8.24
CA GLY A 40 -18.05 -7.45 7.03
C GLY A 40 -19.13 -8.49 7.30
N MET A 41 -18.83 -9.52 8.11
CA MET A 41 -19.82 -10.53 8.52
C MET A 41 -20.97 -9.95 9.36
N VAL A 42 -20.72 -8.86 10.10
CA VAL A 42 -21.76 -8.20 10.93
C VAL A 42 -22.61 -7.25 10.09
N ILE A 43 -21.98 -6.52 9.17
CA ILE A 43 -22.63 -5.50 8.34
C ILE A 43 -23.36 -6.11 7.13
N VAL A 44 -22.89 -7.26 6.64
CA VAL A 44 -23.49 -8.04 5.55
C VAL A 44 -23.72 -9.48 6.07
N PRO A 45 -24.72 -9.69 6.93
CA PRO A 45 -25.00 -11.00 7.51
C PRO A 45 -25.51 -12.02 6.48
N ASP A 46 -26.07 -11.55 5.37
CA ASP A 46 -26.76 -12.37 4.35
C ASP A 46 -25.86 -12.96 3.27
N LEU A 47 -24.53 -13.01 3.48
CA LEU A 47 -23.63 -13.76 2.59
C LEU A 47 -23.97 -15.26 2.48
N SER A 48 -24.83 -15.78 3.36
CA SER A 48 -25.31 -17.17 3.39
C SER A 48 -26.72 -17.37 2.82
N ALA A 49 -27.46 -16.31 2.49
CA ALA A 49 -28.90 -16.41 2.22
C ALA A 49 -29.25 -16.75 0.75
N GLU A 50 -28.34 -16.54 -0.20
CA GLU A 50 -28.55 -16.94 -1.61
C GLU A 50 -27.63 -18.09 -2.04
N GLY A 51 -28.06 -19.31 -1.68
CA GLY A 51 -28.08 -20.45 -2.61
C GLY A 51 -26.85 -21.37 -2.70
N GLU A 52 -25.65 -20.94 -2.33
CA GLU A 52 -24.51 -21.84 -2.16
C GLU A 52 -23.87 -21.56 -0.81
N ASP A 53 -23.78 -22.60 0.03
CA ASP A 53 -22.93 -22.55 1.22
C ASP A 53 -21.54 -22.09 0.74
N PHE A 54 -20.95 -21.06 1.36
CA PHE A 54 -19.64 -20.52 0.92
C PHE A 54 -18.61 -21.65 0.77
N LYS A 55 -18.77 -22.70 1.57
CA LYS A 55 -18.05 -23.96 1.46
C LYS A 55 -18.28 -24.69 0.13
N THR A 56 -19.52 -24.87 -0.31
CA THR A 56 -19.86 -25.47 -1.61
C THR A 56 -19.31 -24.66 -2.77
N PHE A 57 -19.38 -23.32 -2.68
CA PHE A 57 -18.76 -22.45 -3.67
C PHE A 57 -17.23 -22.59 -3.70
N LEU A 58 -16.57 -22.72 -2.53
CA LEU A 58 -15.12 -22.95 -2.47
C LEU A 58 -14.72 -24.34 -2.98
N GLU A 59 -15.56 -25.34 -2.80
CA GLU A 59 -15.36 -26.69 -3.31
C GLU A 59 -15.56 -26.74 -4.84
N SER A 60 -16.56 -26.03 -5.39
CA SER A 60 -16.78 -25.91 -6.84
C SER A 60 -15.81 -24.94 -7.52
N ALA A 61 -15.28 -23.94 -6.80
CA ALA A 61 -14.27 -23.01 -7.29
C ALA A 61 -13.00 -23.68 -7.83
N ALA A 62 -12.67 -24.88 -7.32
CA ALA A 62 -11.53 -25.66 -7.77
C ALA A 62 -11.76 -26.35 -9.13
N GLU A 63 -13.01 -26.45 -9.58
CA GLU A 63 -13.41 -27.15 -10.81
C GLU A 63 -13.59 -26.20 -12.01
N TYR A 64 -13.71 -24.88 -11.78
CA TYR A 64 -13.86 -23.90 -12.85
C TYR A 64 -12.53 -23.51 -13.50
N GLU A 65 -12.55 -23.24 -14.81
CA GLU A 65 -11.44 -22.57 -15.49
C GLU A 65 -11.28 -21.12 -14.96
N SER A 66 -10.05 -20.58 -14.97
CA SER A 66 -9.74 -19.29 -14.32
C SER A 66 -10.63 -18.12 -14.78
N ASP A 67 -10.97 -18.12 -16.06
CA ASP A 67 -11.71 -17.04 -16.71
C ASP A 67 -13.20 -17.12 -16.35
N GLU A 68 -13.72 -18.34 -16.22
CA GLU A 68 -15.09 -18.62 -15.81
C GLU A 68 -15.28 -18.33 -14.30
N LEU A 69 -14.31 -18.74 -13.47
CA LEU A 69 -14.28 -18.43 -12.04
C LEU A 69 -14.28 -16.92 -11.78
N THR A 70 -13.51 -16.17 -12.57
CA THR A 70 -13.42 -14.70 -12.45
C THR A 70 -14.77 -14.05 -12.75
N GLY A 71 -15.46 -14.51 -13.80
CA GLY A 71 -16.81 -14.03 -14.15
C GLY A 71 -17.84 -14.33 -13.05
N ILE A 72 -17.86 -15.56 -12.54
CA ILE A 72 -18.77 -15.99 -11.47
C ILE A 72 -18.49 -15.21 -10.18
N MET A 73 -17.22 -15.00 -9.82
CA MET A 73 -16.85 -14.18 -8.67
C MET A 73 -17.31 -12.74 -8.80
N GLN A 74 -17.11 -12.13 -9.98
CA GLN A 74 -17.58 -10.76 -10.23
C GLN A 74 -19.10 -10.65 -10.12
N GLU A 75 -19.84 -11.59 -10.70
CA GLU A 75 -21.31 -11.61 -10.64
C GLU A 75 -21.80 -11.77 -9.18
N LYS A 76 -21.23 -12.71 -8.43
CA LYS A 76 -21.57 -12.90 -7.02
C LYS A 76 -21.24 -11.66 -6.18
N ILE A 77 -20.07 -11.05 -6.37
CA ILE A 77 -19.70 -9.80 -5.67
C ILE A 77 -20.69 -8.69 -6.02
N MET A 78 -21.07 -8.54 -7.29
CA MET A 78 -22.05 -7.54 -7.73
C MET A 78 -23.46 -7.79 -7.19
N ASN A 79 -23.88 -9.05 -7.06
CA ASN A 79 -25.16 -9.42 -6.45
C ASN A 79 -25.16 -9.17 -4.94
N ILE A 80 -24.10 -9.54 -4.23
CA ILE A 80 -23.93 -9.21 -2.81
C ILE A 80 -23.96 -7.69 -2.62
N PHE A 81 -23.29 -6.96 -3.50
CA PHE A 81 -23.25 -5.50 -3.49
C PHE A 81 -24.62 -4.88 -3.73
N SER A 82 -25.37 -5.36 -4.72
CA SER A 82 -26.69 -4.82 -5.08
C SER A 82 -27.71 -5.08 -3.96
N LEU A 83 -27.68 -6.26 -3.34
CA LEU A 83 -28.52 -6.63 -2.21
C LEU A 83 -28.20 -5.82 -0.95
N ASN A 84 -26.93 -5.50 -0.74
CA ASN A 84 -26.44 -4.83 0.47
C ASN A 84 -25.97 -3.39 0.22
N MET A 85 -26.56 -2.70 -0.75
CA MET A 85 -26.18 -1.32 -1.09
C MET A 85 -26.25 -0.37 0.11
N GLY A 86 -27.18 -0.57 1.06
CA GLY A 86 -27.27 0.22 2.29
C GLY A 86 -26.07 0.05 3.23
N SER A 87 -25.42 -1.12 3.19
CA SER A 87 -24.23 -1.49 3.96
C SER A 87 -22.91 -1.08 3.28
N PHE A 88 -22.98 -0.58 2.05
CA PHE A 88 -21.80 -0.18 1.28
C PHE A 88 -21.04 1.01 1.91
N ILE A 89 -21.75 2.02 2.40
CA ILE A 89 -21.13 3.23 2.97
C ILE A 89 -20.26 2.87 4.20
N PRO A 90 -20.76 2.10 5.19
CA PRO A 90 -19.94 1.63 6.30
C PRO A 90 -18.69 0.83 5.86
N LEU A 91 -18.83 -0.06 4.88
CA LEU A 91 -17.70 -0.85 4.36
C LEU A 91 -16.66 0.03 3.66
N LEU A 92 -17.11 1.00 2.88
CA LEU A 92 -16.23 1.98 2.22
C LEU A 92 -15.46 2.80 3.26
N ILE A 93 -16.13 3.28 4.31
CA ILE A 93 -15.50 4.02 5.40
C ILE A 93 -14.44 3.14 6.08
N LEU A 94 -14.74 1.87 6.34
CA LEU A 94 -13.81 0.94 6.96
C LEU A 94 -12.58 0.68 6.07
N LEU A 95 -12.77 0.51 4.76
CA LEU A 95 -11.69 0.34 3.79
C LEU A 95 -10.78 1.57 3.71
N VAL A 96 -11.37 2.76 3.66
CA VAL A 96 -10.62 4.03 3.65
C VAL A 96 -9.82 4.20 4.94
N LEU A 97 -10.44 3.96 6.10
CA LEU A 97 -9.76 4.02 7.40
C LEU A 97 -8.64 2.99 7.51
N GLY A 98 -8.89 1.74 7.09
CA GLY A 98 -7.88 0.68 7.12
C GLY A 98 -6.69 1.00 6.25
N THR A 99 -6.93 1.53 5.05
CA THR A 99 -5.87 1.99 4.15
C THR A 99 -5.09 3.14 4.79
N PHE A 100 -5.76 4.14 5.36
CA PHE A 100 -5.11 5.25 6.05
C PHE A 100 -4.23 4.80 7.21
N ILE A 101 -4.74 3.89 8.05
CA ILE A 101 -4.01 3.40 9.22
C ILE A 101 -2.79 2.60 8.77
N PHE A 102 -2.94 1.73 7.76
CA PHE A 102 -1.83 0.97 7.21
C PHE A 102 -0.73 1.87 6.60
N TYR A 103 -1.12 2.87 5.82
CA TYR A 103 -0.19 3.82 5.22
C TYR A 103 0.55 4.63 6.30
N ASN A 104 -0.16 5.20 7.27
CA ASN A 104 0.46 5.91 8.39
C ASN A 104 1.40 5.04 9.21
N PHE A 105 0.98 3.81 9.50
CA PHE A 105 1.76 2.88 10.28
C PHE A 105 3.10 2.57 9.59
N SER A 106 3.03 2.17 8.32
CA SER A 106 4.22 1.84 7.51
C SER A 106 5.13 3.04 7.30
N TYR A 107 4.53 4.22 7.18
CA TYR A 107 5.25 5.48 7.09
C TYR A 107 5.98 5.84 8.39
N ASN A 108 5.31 5.75 9.54
CA ASN A 108 5.91 5.99 10.85
C ASN A 108 7.04 5.00 11.16
N LEU A 109 6.91 3.75 10.75
CA LEU A 109 8.00 2.78 10.83
C LEU A 109 9.20 3.20 10.00
N SER A 110 8.96 3.61 8.75
CA SER A 110 10.02 4.06 7.84
C SER A 110 10.76 5.27 8.41
N ARG A 111 10.03 6.25 8.95
CA ARG A 111 10.60 7.41 9.63
C ARG A 111 11.39 7.04 10.87
N ASN A 112 10.81 6.26 11.79
CA ASN A 112 11.47 5.88 13.04
C ASN A 112 12.73 5.04 12.77
N GLU A 113 12.71 4.19 11.73
CA GLU A 113 13.87 3.41 11.33
C GLU A 113 15.00 4.29 10.79
N VAL A 114 14.68 5.33 10.01
CA VAL A 114 15.70 6.26 9.47
C VAL A 114 16.23 7.22 10.55
N GLU A 115 15.36 7.82 11.35
CA GLU A 115 15.73 8.85 12.34
C GLU A 115 16.31 8.25 13.63
N LYS A 116 15.77 7.12 14.07
CA LYS A 116 16.05 6.54 15.40
C LYS A 116 16.67 5.15 15.33
N GLY A 117 16.81 4.56 14.15
CA GLY A 117 17.28 3.18 13.98
C GLY A 117 16.35 2.16 14.63
N ASN A 118 15.05 2.48 14.73
CA ASN A 118 14.07 1.65 15.42
C ASN A 118 12.77 1.53 14.62
N ASN A 119 12.40 0.31 14.25
CA ASN A 119 11.14 -0.05 13.60
C ASN A 119 10.08 -0.60 14.58
N SER A 120 10.03 -0.07 15.81
CA SER A 120 9.10 -0.52 16.84
C SER A 120 7.63 -0.37 16.42
N PHE A 121 6.91 -1.48 16.45
CA PHE A 121 5.47 -1.54 16.18
C PHE A 121 4.68 -0.59 17.10
N ALA A 122 4.97 -0.60 18.40
CA ALA A 122 4.31 0.26 19.37
C ALA A 122 4.61 1.76 19.13
N GLY A 123 5.86 2.07 18.74
CA GLY A 123 6.26 3.44 18.38
C GLY A 123 5.51 3.97 17.14
N ALA A 124 5.25 3.10 16.17
CA ALA A 124 4.47 3.46 14.98
C ALA A 124 2.97 3.62 15.28
N LEU A 125 2.41 2.80 16.18
CA LEU A 125 1.02 2.94 16.64
C LEU A 125 0.78 4.27 17.38
N GLY A 126 1.70 4.67 18.25
CA GLY A 126 1.56 5.90 19.05
C GLY A 126 1.41 7.18 18.22
N ASN A 127 1.91 7.18 16.98
CA ASN A 127 1.90 8.31 16.06
C ASN A 127 0.89 8.15 14.90
N LEU A 128 -0.05 7.20 14.99
CA LEU A 128 -0.98 6.89 13.90
C LEU A 128 -1.90 8.05 13.48
N PHE A 129 -2.35 8.85 14.45
CA PHE A 129 -3.39 9.88 14.25
C PHE A 129 -2.83 11.29 14.45
N ASP A 130 -1.66 11.58 13.89
CA ASP A 130 -1.16 12.95 13.86
C ASP A 130 -2.19 13.87 13.17
N LYS A 131 -2.63 14.90 13.89
CA LYS A 131 -3.63 15.88 13.42
C LYS A 131 -3.23 16.57 12.11
N ARG A 132 -1.93 16.67 11.83
CA ARG A 132 -1.39 17.26 10.59
C ARG A 132 -1.68 16.37 9.38
N ILE A 133 -1.56 15.06 9.58
CA ILE A 133 -1.78 14.05 8.53
C ILE A 133 -3.28 13.79 8.31
N LEU A 134 -4.11 13.98 9.34
CA LEU A 134 -5.57 13.86 9.23
C LEU A 134 -6.20 14.82 8.21
N HIS A 135 -5.68 16.05 8.08
CA HIS A 135 -6.17 16.97 7.03
C HIS A 135 -5.78 16.50 5.62
N TYR A 136 -4.62 15.83 5.53
CA TYR A 136 -4.13 15.26 4.29
C TYR A 136 -4.92 14.00 3.87
N LEU A 137 -5.55 13.28 4.82
CA LEU A 137 -6.45 12.16 4.53
C LEU A 137 -7.60 12.58 3.61
N VAL A 138 -8.28 13.69 3.90
CA VAL A 138 -9.41 14.17 3.09
C VAL A 138 -8.96 14.44 1.65
N LEU A 139 -7.81 15.11 1.48
CA LEU A 139 -7.25 15.39 0.17
C LEU A 139 -6.81 14.12 -0.58
N SER A 140 -6.23 13.17 0.15
CA SER A 140 -5.83 11.86 -0.39
C SER A 140 -7.04 11.05 -0.85
N ILE A 141 -8.17 11.14 -0.15
CA ILE A 141 -9.44 10.52 -0.56
C ILE A 141 -9.93 11.13 -1.86
N ILE A 142 -9.91 12.46 -2.00
CA ILE A 142 -10.36 13.14 -3.21
C ILE A 142 -9.48 12.74 -4.41
N ILE A 143 -8.16 12.80 -4.25
CA ILE A 143 -7.21 12.56 -5.35
C ILE A 143 -7.09 11.07 -5.67
N GLY A 144 -7.05 10.21 -4.64
CA GLY A 144 -7.11 8.77 -4.79
C GLY A 144 -8.43 8.31 -5.42
N GLY A 145 -9.55 8.89 -5.00
CA GLY A 145 -10.86 8.65 -5.59
C GLY A 145 -10.92 9.04 -7.06
N LEU A 146 -10.38 10.22 -7.42
CA LEU A 146 -10.28 10.65 -8.81
C LEU A 146 -9.39 9.72 -9.63
N TYR A 147 -8.22 9.32 -9.10
CA TYR A 147 -7.33 8.36 -9.76
C TYR A 147 -8.04 7.02 -10.03
N GLN A 148 -8.74 6.48 -9.03
CA GLN A 148 -9.46 5.21 -9.19
C GLN A 148 -10.65 5.33 -10.14
N PHE A 149 -11.36 6.47 -10.14
CA PHE A 149 -12.43 6.73 -11.10
C PHE A 149 -11.89 6.76 -12.54
N LEU A 150 -10.79 7.46 -12.79
CA LEU A 150 -10.15 7.49 -14.10
C LEU A 150 -9.62 6.11 -14.50
N ASN A 151 -9.00 5.38 -13.57
CA ASN A 151 -8.53 4.01 -13.79
C ASN A 151 -9.69 3.09 -14.19
N TYR A 152 -10.83 3.18 -13.51
CA TYR A 152 -12.04 2.44 -13.84
C TYR A 152 -12.53 2.75 -15.26
N LEU A 153 -12.62 4.04 -15.64
CA LEU A 153 -13.02 4.43 -17.00
C LEU A 153 -12.06 3.87 -18.06
N VAL A 154 -10.75 3.83 -17.78
CA VAL A 154 -9.77 3.23 -18.68
C VAL A 154 -9.93 1.71 -18.75
N GLN A 155 -10.19 1.04 -17.63
CA GLN A 155 -10.46 -0.41 -17.60
C GLN A 155 -11.70 -0.77 -18.42
N MET A 156 -12.75 0.07 -18.41
CA MET A 156 -13.95 -0.14 -19.24
C MET A 156 -13.67 -0.14 -20.75
N THR A 157 -12.53 0.41 -21.20
CA THR A 157 -12.14 0.34 -22.62
C THR A 157 -11.73 -1.06 -23.06
N GLY A 158 -11.38 -1.95 -22.12
CA GLY A 158 -10.84 -3.29 -22.39
C GLY A 158 -9.51 -3.30 -23.15
N ASN A 159 -8.90 -2.14 -23.40
CA ASN A 159 -7.73 -2.01 -24.24
C ASN A 159 -6.45 -1.97 -23.38
N ALA A 160 -5.67 -3.06 -23.44
CA ALA A 160 -4.42 -3.20 -22.71
C ALA A 160 -3.41 -2.09 -23.01
N PHE A 161 -3.39 -1.53 -24.24
CA PHE A 161 -2.51 -0.42 -24.59
C PHE A 161 -2.92 0.88 -23.89
N ILE A 162 -4.22 1.19 -23.82
CA ILE A 162 -4.71 2.39 -23.11
C ILE A 162 -4.44 2.25 -21.61
N LEU A 163 -4.66 1.06 -21.05
CA LEU A 163 -4.30 0.74 -19.65
C LEU A 163 -2.81 0.96 -19.38
N PHE A 164 -1.95 0.49 -20.28
CA PHE A 164 -0.51 0.70 -20.17
C PHE A 164 -0.16 2.18 -20.21
N ILE A 165 -0.68 2.94 -21.19
CA ILE A 165 -0.44 4.39 -21.30
C ILE A 165 -0.91 5.13 -20.04
N PHE A 166 -2.10 4.80 -19.51
CA PHE A 166 -2.60 5.38 -18.27
C PHE A 166 -1.67 5.08 -17.09
N ALA A 167 -1.22 3.83 -16.94
CA ALA A 167 -0.33 3.42 -15.87
C ALA A 167 1.02 4.16 -15.92
N VAL A 168 1.61 4.35 -17.11
CA VAL A 168 2.93 5.02 -17.25
C VAL A 168 2.86 6.56 -17.28
N THR A 169 1.69 7.15 -17.49
CA THR A 169 1.52 8.62 -17.53
C THR A 169 0.86 9.16 -16.28
N VAL A 170 -0.34 8.66 -15.94
CA VAL A 170 -1.14 9.14 -14.81
C VAL A 170 -0.65 8.54 -13.49
N GLY A 171 -0.18 7.28 -13.51
CA GLY A 171 0.39 6.62 -12.33
C GLY A 171 1.53 7.42 -11.68
N PRO A 172 2.59 7.82 -12.42
CA PRO A 172 3.66 8.64 -11.87
C PRO A 172 3.20 9.98 -11.31
N VAL A 173 2.19 10.63 -11.91
CA VAL A 173 1.64 11.90 -11.42
C VAL A 173 0.92 11.69 -10.09
N TYR A 174 0.15 10.60 -9.96
CA TYR A 174 -0.52 10.23 -8.70
C TYR A 174 0.49 9.93 -7.58
N TYR A 175 1.52 9.15 -7.87
CA TYR A 175 2.59 8.84 -6.92
C TYR A 175 3.43 10.06 -6.56
N TRP A 176 3.69 10.93 -7.53
CA TRP A 176 4.37 12.20 -7.30
C TRP A 176 3.55 13.12 -6.39
N PHE A 177 2.23 13.22 -6.60
CA PHE A 177 1.37 13.96 -5.68
C PHE A 177 1.41 13.34 -4.28
N SER A 178 1.39 12.00 -4.19
CA SER A 178 1.46 11.27 -2.92
C SER A 178 2.75 11.51 -2.13
N LEU A 179 3.83 12.00 -2.76
CA LEU A 179 5.05 12.40 -2.04
C LEU A 179 4.85 13.62 -1.14
N THR A 180 3.85 14.46 -1.42
CA THR A 180 3.52 15.56 -0.50
C THR A 180 3.12 15.04 0.88
N TYR A 181 2.56 13.81 0.96
CA TYR A 181 2.33 13.11 2.23
C TYR A 181 3.63 12.97 3.03
N ALA A 182 4.72 12.59 2.36
CA ALA A 182 6.00 12.36 3.02
C ALA A 182 6.61 13.69 3.52
N ALA A 183 6.50 14.75 2.72
CA ALA A 183 6.96 16.07 3.12
C ALA A 183 6.18 16.64 4.32
N VAL A 184 4.85 16.44 4.37
CA VAL A 184 4.01 16.85 5.51
C VAL A 184 4.33 16.02 6.76
N GLY A 185 4.42 14.69 6.62
CA GLY A 185 4.53 13.77 7.76
C GLY A 185 5.92 13.66 8.39
N ILE A 186 7.01 13.75 7.60
CA ILE A 186 8.39 13.74 8.12
C ILE A 186 8.87 15.17 8.33
N GLY A 187 8.70 16.02 7.33
CA GLY A 187 9.27 17.37 7.31
C GLY A 187 8.54 18.40 8.14
N ASN A 188 7.41 18.04 8.76
CA ASN A 188 6.55 18.99 9.47
C ASN A 188 6.15 20.21 8.61
N MET A 189 6.14 20.06 7.28
CA MET A 189 5.86 21.14 6.34
C MET A 189 4.36 21.42 6.27
N SER A 190 3.98 22.68 6.04
CA SER A 190 2.61 23.01 5.64
C SER A 190 2.29 22.38 4.27
N PHE A 191 1.02 22.22 3.90
CA PHE A 191 0.66 21.63 2.60
C PHE A 191 1.24 22.42 1.42
N SER A 192 1.24 23.75 1.50
CA SER A 192 1.81 24.62 0.46
C SER A 192 3.33 24.43 0.35
N GLU A 193 4.04 24.32 1.47
CA GLU A 193 5.47 24.02 1.51
C GLU A 193 5.77 22.62 0.97
N ALA A 194 4.99 21.61 1.37
CA ALA A 194 5.14 20.23 0.91
C ALA A 194 4.93 20.10 -0.60
N LEU A 195 3.93 20.79 -1.14
CA LEU A 195 3.67 20.84 -2.58
C LEU A 195 4.80 21.56 -3.33
N SER A 196 5.25 22.70 -2.82
CA SER A 196 6.39 23.46 -3.37
C SER A 196 7.66 22.61 -3.38
N PHE A 197 8.00 21.97 -2.26
CA PHE A 197 9.13 21.05 -2.13
C PHE A 197 9.03 19.88 -3.10
N THR A 198 7.84 19.29 -3.25
CA THR A 198 7.63 18.17 -4.17
C THR A 198 7.77 18.61 -5.63
N GLN A 199 7.41 19.85 -5.96
CA GLN A 199 7.60 20.46 -7.27
C GLN A 199 9.04 20.85 -7.58
N SER A 200 9.77 21.41 -6.63
CA SER A 200 11.15 21.86 -6.83
C SER A 200 12.16 20.72 -6.70
N GLU A 201 12.02 19.90 -5.65
CA GLU A 201 13.03 18.89 -5.26
C GLU A 201 12.65 17.47 -5.64
N LEU A 202 11.37 17.11 -5.71
CA LEU A 202 10.95 15.73 -6.03
C LEU A 202 10.38 15.63 -7.44
N THR A 203 11.12 16.12 -8.45
CA THR A 203 10.66 16.14 -9.86
C THR A 203 10.15 14.78 -10.35
N LEU A 204 9.19 14.79 -11.27
CA LEU A 204 8.61 13.57 -11.86
C LEU A 204 9.66 12.56 -12.36
N GLY A 205 10.79 13.04 -12.89
CA GLY A 205 11.90 12.19 -13.32
C GLY A 205 12.58 11.42 -12.17
N ARG A 206 12.68 12.03 -10.97
CA ARG A 206 13.22 11.38 -9.76
C ARG A 206 12.26 10.30 -9.25
N VAL A 207 10.95 10.58 -9.27
CA VAL A 207 9.90 9.62 -8.90
C VAL A 207 9.84 8.44 -9.88
N ALA A 208 9.92 8.72 -11.18
CA ALA A 208 9.89 7.71 -12.23
C ALA A 208 11.05 6.70 -12.10
N ARG A 209 12.21 7.09 -11.56
CA ARG A 209 13.31 6.14 -11.28
C ARG A 209 12.93 5.13 -10.20
N VAL A 210 12.32 5.58 -9.11
CA VAL A 210 11.85 4.68 -8.03
C VAL A 210 10.73 3.78 -8.53
N LEU A 211 9.79 4.32 -9.31
CA LEU A 211 8.73 3.54 -9.95
C LEU A 211 9.30 2.54 -10.98
N GLY A 212 10.35 2.90 -11.70
CA GLY A 212 11.07 1.98 -12.59
C GLY A 212 11.65 0.79 -11.82
N ILE A 213 12.21 1.01 -10.63
CA ILE A 213 12.69 -0.06 -9.75
C ILE A 213 11.52 -0.91 -9.23
N SER A 214 10.35 -0.31 -8.94
CA SER A 214 9.16 -1.11 -8.58
C SER A 214 8.72 -2.05 -9.68
N ILE A 215 8.88 -1.69 -10.97
CA ILE A 215 8.54 -2.59 -12.08
C ILE A 215 9.46 -3.82 -12.05
N LEU A 216 10.75 -3.64 -11.81
CA LEU A 216 11.69 -4.76 -11.67
C LEU A 216 11.34 -5.65 -10.47
N LEU A 217 10.95 -5.04 -9.34
CA LEU A 217 10.45 -5.76 -8.19
C LEU A 217 9.16 -6.54 -8.53
N SER A 218 8.22 -5.95 -9.28
CA SER A 218 7.00 -6.63 -9.74
C SER A 218 7.32 -7.84 -10.59
N ILE A 219 8.28 -7.75 -11.51
CA ILE A 219 8.71 -8.87 -12.33
C ILE A 219 9.31 -9.97 -11.46
N ALA A 220 10.19 -9.61 -10.51
CA ALA A 220 10.78 -10.59 -9.59
C ALA A 220 9.72 -11.28 -8.72
N LEU A 221 8.73 -10.55 -8.23
CA LEU A 221 7.62 -11.09 -7.45
C LEU A 221 6.67 -11.93 -8.29
N ALA A 222 6.42 -11.57 -9.54
CA ALA A 222 5.63 -12.40 -10.47
C ALA A 222 6.32 -13.75 -10.70
N VAL A 223 7.63 -13.76 -10.91
CA VAL A 223 8.42 -15.01 -11.03
C VAL A 223 8.36 -15.82 -9.73
N ALA A 224 8.52 -15.18 -8.56
CA ALA A 224 8.38 -15.85 -7.26
C ALA A 224 6.96 -16.40 -7.06
N GLY A 225 5.93 -15.66 -7.49
CA GLY A 225 4.53 -16.08 -7.45
C GLY A 225 4.25 -17.29 -8.33
N VAL A 226 4.86 -17.39 -9.51
CA VAL A 226 4.80 -18.60 -10.36
C VAL A 226 5.43 -19.79 -9.64
N ILE A 227 6.59 -19.62 -9.00
CA ILE A 227 7.26 -20.69 -8.24
C ILE A 227 6.41 -21.15 -7.06
N VAL A 228 5.85 -20.21 -6.28
CA VAL A 228 4.96 -20.52 -5.16
C VAL A 228 3.65 -21.14 -5.65
N GLY A 229 3.11 -20.69 -6.78
CA GLY A 229 1.93 -21.28 -7.42
C GLY A 229 2.16 -22.73 -7.84
N LEU A 230 3.32 -23.04 -8.44
CA LEU A 230 3.72 -24.40 -8.78
C LEU A 230 3.87 -25.29 -7.53
N LEU A 231 4.38 -24.73 -6.42
CA LEU A 231 4.43 -25.43 -5.13
C LEU A 231 3.02 -25.59 -4.51
N GLY A 232 2.12 -24.64 -4.73
CA GLY A 232 0.72 -24.70 -4.28
C GLY A 232 -0.05 -25.82 -4.97
N ILE A 233 0.21 -26.07 -6.25
CA ILE A 233 -0.36 -27.20 -7.02
C ILE A 233 0.02 -28.55 -6.38
N LEU A 234 1.20 -28.67 -5.77
CA LEU A 234 1.62 -29.88 -5.03
C LEU A 234 0.85 -30.09 -3.71
N VAL A 235 0.25 -29.04 -3.16
CA VAL A 235 -0.54 -29.04 -1.91
C VAL A 235 -2.05 -28.96 -2.19
N ALA A 236 -2.46 -28.94 -3.46
CA ALA A 236 -3.82 -28.62 -3.94
C ALA A 236 -4.94 -29.57 -3.52
N ASN A 237 -4.65 -30.67 -2.81
CA ASN A 237 -5.65 -31.63 -2.35
C ASN A 237 -6.47 -31.15 -1.12
N ILE A 238 -6.30 -29.89 -0.67
CA ILE A 238 -7.07 -29.32 0.43
C ILE A 238 -7.64 -27.95 0.01
N PRO A 239 -8.90 -27.87 -0.45
CA PRO A 239 -9.52 -26.64 -0.98
C PRO A 239 -9.41 -25.44 -0.02
N VAL A 240 -9.61 -25.70 1.27
CA VAL A 240 -9.53 -24.67 2.33
C VAL A 240 -8.13 -24.07 2.41
N VAL A 241 -7.07 -24.88 2.29
CA VAL A 241 -5.68 -24.42 2.38
C VAL A 241 -5.31 -23.52 1.19
N GLY A 242 -5.82 -23.82 -0.01
CA GLY A 242 -5.60 -23.01 -1.20
C GLY A 242 -6.12 -21.58 -1.06
N VAL A 243 -7.33 -21.41 -0.51
CA VAL A 243 -7.95 -20.09 -0.29
C VAL A 243 -7.18 -19.26 0.74
N PHE A 244 -6.79 -19.88 1.86
CA PHE A 244 -5.98 -19.20 2.88
C PHE A 244 -4.60 -18.79 2.34
N LEU A 245 -3.96 -19.65 1.55
CA LEU A 245 -2.67 -19.33 0.92
C LEU A 245 -2.79 -18.19 -0.10
N ALA A 246 -3.83 -18.20 -0.94
CA ALA A 246 -4.08 -17.14 -1.91
C ALA A 246 -4.35 -15.79 -1.21
N ALA A 247 -5.17 -15.77 -0.17
CA ALA A 247 -5.42 -14.57 0.62
C ALA A 247 -4.15 -14.06 1.31
N PHE A 248 -3.38 -14.95 1.96
CA PHE A 248 -2.11 -14.60 2.60
C PHE A 248 -1.11 -14.03 1.61
N MET A 249 -0.98 -14.64 0.43
CA MET A 249 -0.12 -14.17 -0.65
C MET A 249 -0.57 -12.81 -1.18
N GLY A 250 -1.88 -12.59 -1.34
CA GLY A 250 -2.44 -11.30 -1.73
C GLY A 250 -2.10 -10.20 -0.73
N VAL A 251 -2.26 -10.47 0.57
CA VAL A 251 -1.91 -9.52 1.64
C VAL A 251 -0.41 -9.24 1.68
N PHE A 252 0.42 -10.27 1.45
CA PHE A 252 1.87 -10.12 1.41
C PHE A 252 2.31 -9.27 0.21
N LEU A 253 1.74 -9.53 -0.97
CA LEU A 253 1.99 -8.73 -2.18
C LEU A 253 1.56 -7.28 -1.98
N PHE A 254 0.39 -7.05 -1.39
CA PHE A 254 -0.04 -5.69 -1.03
C PHE A 254 0.98 -5.01 -0.11
N ALA A 255 1.36 -5.68 0.98
CA ALA A 255 2.30 -5.12 1.96
C ALA A 255 3.67 -4.81 1.34
N ILE A 256 4.26 -5.72 0.55
CA ILE A 256 5.58 -5.51 -0.04
C ILE A 256 5.59 -4.35 -1.04
N PHE A 257 4.55 -4.23 -1.87
CA PHE A 257 4.45 -3.12 -2.82
C PHE A 257 4.27 -1.78 -2.11
N SER A 258 3.35 -1.70 -1.17
CA SER A 258 3.10 -0.46 -0.43
C SER A 258 4.33 -0.04 0.38
N VAL A 259 5.00 -0.97 1.06
CA VAL A 259 6.21 -0.66 1.82
C VAL A 259 7.37 -0.29 0.91
N PHE A 260 7.50 -0.90 -0.27
CA PHE A 260 8.52 -0.51 -1.25
C PHE A 260 8.32 0.93 -1.72
N ILE A 261 7.10 1.29 -2.12
CA ILE A 261 6.76 2.64 -2.56
C ILE A 261 7.03 3.65 -1.44
N LEU A 262 6.57 3.36 -0.22
CA LEU A 262 6.79 4.22 0.94
C LEU A 262 8.27 4.36 1.30
N SER A 263 9.04 3.27 1.26
CA SER A 263 10.49 3.30 1.49
C SER A 263 11.20 4.13 0.41
N GLY A 264 10.77 4.00 -0.84
CA GLY A 264 11.21 4.82 -1.96
C GLY A 264 10.95 6.31 -1.73
N PHE A 265 9.76 6.64 -1.24
CA PHE A 265 9.34 8.01 -0.92
C PHE A 265 10.12 8.59 0.25
N THR A 266 10.28 7.84 1.32
CA THR A 266 11.13 8.20 2.47
C THR A 266 12.58 8.42 2.03
N GLY A 267 13.13 7.53 1.21
CA GLY A 267 14.50 7.66 0.69
C GLY A 267 14.68 8.89 -0.20
N LEU A 268 13.72 9.17 -1.10
CA LEU A 268 13.72 10.39 -1.92
C LEU A 268 13.64 11.66 -1.07
N TYR A 269 12.77 11.66 -0.05
CA TYR A 269 12.64 12.78 0.87
C TYR A 269 13.98 13.09 1.57
N TYR A 270 14.62 12.11 2.23
CA TYR A 270 15.89 12.36 2.93
C TYR A 270 17.07 12.62 1.99
N ARG A 271 17.02 12.12 0.75
CA ARG A 271 18.04 12.43 -0.27
C ARG A 271 18.02 13.91 -0.68
N TYR A 272 16.83 14.49 -0.82
CA TYR A 272 16.68 15.86 -1.33
C TYR A 272 16.23 16.87 -0.27
N LEU A 273 16.16 16.47 1.00
CA LEU A 273 15.99 17.40 2.09
C LEU A 273 17.15 18.41 2.04
N PRO A 274 16.88 19.73 2.02
CA PRO A 274 17.94 20.74 2.05
C PRO A 274 18.72 20.59 3.35
N ASP A 275 20.05 20.60 3.28
CA ASP A 275 20.93 20.38 4.44
C ASP A 275 20.80 21.50 5.51
N ALA A 276 20.01 22.54 5.23
CA ALA A 276 19.77 23.73 6.05
C ALA A 276 19.06 23.50 7.41
N GLY A 277 18.81 22.26 7.82
CA GLY A 277 18.12 21.93 9.07
C GLY A 277 18.84 20.93 9.98
N LEU A 278 20.03 20.45 9.61
CA LEU A 278 20.82 19.49 10.43
C LEU A 278 22.01 20.14 11.15
N GLU A 279 22.23 21.45 10.97
CA GLU A 279 23.29 22.21 11.65
C GLU A 279 22.87 22.87 12.98
N SER A 280 21.69 22.54 13.53
CA SER A 280 21.20 23.18 14.77
C SER A 280 21.29 22.33 16.05
N GLU A 281 21.98 21.18 16.04
CA GLU A 281 22.47 20.59 17.30
C GLU A 281 23.88 21.12 17.54
N GLU A 282 23.92 22.24 18.24
CA GLU A 282 25.13 22.88 18.77
C GLU A 282 26.12 21.85 19.29
N GLN A 283 27.33 21.88 18.72
CA GLN A 283 28.54 21.50 19.43
C GLN A 283 28.68 22.41 20.65
N PHE A 284 27.98 22.09 21.73
CA PHE A 284 28.35 22.55 23.07
C PHE A 284 29.60 21.78 23.48
N ILE A 285 30.75 22.25 23.01
CA ILE A 285 32.02 21.98 23.67
C ILE A 285 31.96 22.81 24.96
N VAL A 286 31.55 22.17 26.06
CA VAL A 286 31.80 22.70 27.39
C VAL A 286 33.28 22.45 27.67
N THR A 287 34.10 23.48 27.50
CA THR A 287 35.41 23.56 28.15
C THR A 287 35.19 23.96 29.61
N ASP A 288 35.64 23.12 30.52
CA ASP A 288 36.42 23.52 31.71
C ASP A 288 37.42 22.39 32.03
#